data_AF-A0A6I6F0M6-F1
#
_entry.id   AF-A0A6I6F0M6-F1
#
_cell.length_a   1.000
_cell.length_b   1.000
_cell.length_c   1.000
_cell.angle_alpha   90.00
_cell.angle_beta   90.00
_cell.angle_gamma   90.00
#
_symmetry.space_group_name_H-M   'P 1'
#
loop_
_entity.id
_entity.type
_entity.pdbx_description
1 polymer ?
#
loop_
_entity_poly.entity_id
_entity_poly.type
_entity_poly.pdbx_seq_one_letter_code
_entity_poly.pdbx_strand_id
1 'polypeptide(L)'
;MRAIARFLRGCYDALAAAGWLWLGVPMPPPPEQRPALRPPPDPPPALRPPAAGHPERVRPDLPPSSTERALWRQLMEPTGDR
;
A
#
# COMPACT_ATOMS: atom_id res chain seq x y z
N MET A 1 -9.58 28.43 -23.34
CA MET A 1 -9.62 28.17 -21.87
C MET A 1 -10.36 26.87 -21.51
N ARG A 2 -11.64 26.67 -21.86
CA ARG A 2 -12.42 25.46 -21.45
C ARG A 2 -11.89 24.14 -22.02
N ALA A 3 -11.42 24.12 -23.27
CA ALA A 3 -10.84 22.93 -23.89
C ALA A 3 -9.55 22.48 -23.19
N ILE A 4 -8.68 23.44 -22.86
CA ILE A 4 -7.44 23.20 -22.11
C ILE A 4 -7.74 22.65 -20.72
N ALA A 5 -8.72 23.22 -20.01
CA ALA A 5 -9.14 22.72 -18.71
C ALA A 5 -9.69 21.28 -18.76
N ARG A 6 -10.47 20.93 -19.79
CA ARG A 6 -10.95 19.55 -20.01
C ARG A 6 -9.81 18.58 -20.28
N PHE A 7 -8.83 18.98 -21.10
CA PHE A 7 -7.67 18.16 -21.41
C PHE A 7 -6.85 17.88 -20.15
N LEU A 8 -6.50 18.93 -19.39
CA LEU A 8 -5.76 18.80 -18.13
C LEU A 8 -6.50 17.91 -17.11
N ARG A 9 -7.83 18.01 -17.06
CA ARG A 9 -8.64 17.15 -16.20
C ARG A 9 -8.54 15.67 -16.61
N GLY A 10 -8.60 15.37 -17.91
CA GLY A 10 -8.43 14.02 -18.41
C GLY A 10 -7.05 13.43 -18.10
N CYS A 11 -5.98 14.22 -18.24
CA CYS A 11 -4.63 13.79 -17.85
C CYS A 11 -4.52 13.50 -16.36
N TYR A 12 -5.10 14.35 -15.51
CA TYR A 12 -5.15 14.14 -14.07
C TYR A 12 -5.88 12.84 -13.70
N ASP A 13 -7.08 12.62 -14.26
CA ASP A 13 -7.88 11.43 -13.96
C ASP A 13 -7.17 10.15 -14.42
N ALA A 14 -6.47 10.17 -15.56
CA ALA A 14 -5.67 9.05 -16.05
C ALA A 14 -4.44 8.74 -15.16
N LEU A 15 -3.71 9.77 -14.73
CA LEU A 15 -2.55 9.59 -13.82
C LEU A 15 -2.99 9.09 -12.44
N ALA A 16 -4.12 9.57 -11.92
CA ALA A 16 -4.70 9.09 -10.68
C ALA A 16 -5.14 7.62 -10.78
N ALA A 17 -5.82 7.23 -11.87
CA ALA A 17 -6.24 5.85 -12.10
C ALA A 17 -5.05 4.88 -12.26
N ALA A 18 -3.96 5.34 -12.87
CA ALA A 18 -2.72 4.56 -13.00
C ALA A 18 -1.94 4.43 -11.67
N GLY A 19 -2.41 5.07 -10.58
CA GLY A 19 -1.68 5.12 -9.31
C GLY A 19 -0.38 5.94 -9.39
N TRP A 20 -0.18 6.68 -10.47
CA TRP A 20 1.00 7.51 -10.73
C TRP A 20 0.88 8.91 -10.12
N LEU A 21 -0.29 9.25 -9.60
CA LEU A 21 -0.50 10.48 -8.85
C LEU A 21 -0.50 10.18 -7.33
N TRP A 22 0.67 10.31 -6.71
CA TRP A 22 0.74 10.49 -5.27
C TRP A 22 0.42 11.96 -4.96
N LEU A 23 -0.84 12.24 -4.64
CA LEU A 23 -1.19 13.49 -3.95
C LEU A 23 -0.46 13.45 -2.62
N GLY A 24 0.59 14.24 -2.49
CA GLY A 24 1.40 14.34 -1.28
C GLY A 24 0.51 14.64 -0.08
N VAL A 25 0.11 13.59 0.63
CA VAL A 25 -0.53 13.72 1.93
C VAL A 25 0.52 14.35 2.83
N PRO A 26 0.26 15.51 3.44
CA PRO A 26 1.21 16.10 4.37
C PRO A 26 1.47 15.08 5.47
N MET A 27 2.70 14.55 5.49
CA MET A 27 3.12 13.62 6.52
C MET A 27 3.13 14.37 7.84
N PRO A 28 2.54 13.81 8.91
CA PRO A 28 2.67 14.42 10.22
C PRO A 28 4.16 14.54 10.57
N PRO A 29 4.60 15.63 11.21
CA PRO A 29 6.00 15.79 11.56
C PRO A 29 6.46 14.63 12.44
N PRO A 30 7.73 14.22 12.31
CA PRO A 30 8.34 13.20 13.16
C PRO A 30 8.05 13.50 14.63
N PRO A 31 7.85 12.47 15.47
CA PRO A 31 7.51 12.64 16.88
C PRO A 31 8.52 13.53 17.64
N GLU A 32 9.77 13.56 17.17
CA GLU A 32 10.87 14.40 17.71
C GLU A 32 10.65 15.91 17.55
N GLN A 33 9.82 16.35 16.60
CA GLN A 33 9.59 17.76 16.28
C GLN A 33 8.29 18.30 16.91
N ARG A 34 7.57 17.49 17.68
CA ARG A 34 6.32 17.92 18.34
C ARG A 34 6.66 18.61 19.68
N PRO A 35 6.13 19.81 19.95
CA PRO A 35 6.25 20.43 21.27
C PRO A 35 5.75 19.45 22.34
N ALA A 36 6.54 19.23 23.39
CA ALA A 36 6.31 18.24 24.45
C ALA A 36 5.15 18.59 25.41
N LEU A 37 4.02 19.07 24.86
CA LEU A 37 2.83 19.45 25.62
C LEU A 37 1.95 18.24 26.02
N ARG A 38 2.33 17.02 25.65
CA ARG A 38 1.58 15.81 25.99
C ARG A 38 2.49 14.75 26.61
N PRO A 39 2.03 14.03 27.64
CA PRO A 39 2.70 12.83 28.10
C PRO A 39 2.92 11.88 26.91
N PRO A 40 3.98 11.04 26.96
CA PRO A 40 4.26 10.09 25.88
C PRO A 40 2.99 9.31 25.54
N PRO A 41 2.63 9.20 24.25
CA PRO A 41 1.44 8.46 23.86
C PRO A 41 1.57 7.01 24.34
N ASP A 42 0.46 6.43 24.79
CA ASP A 42 0.38 5.01 25.05
C ASP A 42 0.93 4.23 23.84
N PRO A 43 1.60 3.08 24.06
CA PRO A 43 2.05 2.25 22.95
C PRO A 43 0.86 1.98 22.03
N PRO A 44 1.05 2.06 20.69
CA PRO A 44 -0.03 1.79 19.75
C PRO A 44 -0.63 0.42 20.07
N PRO A 45 -1.96 0.26 20.01
CA PRO A 45 -2.58 -1.02 20.25
C PRO A 45 -1.93 -2.05 19.34
N ALA A 46 -1.47 -3.16 19.91
CA ALA A 46 -0.87 -4.24 19.14
C ALA A 46 -1.84 -4.61 18.01
N LEU A 47 -1.37 -4.56 16.77
CA LEU A 47 -2.14 -4.98 15.60
C LEU A 47 -2.52 -6.44 15.82
N ARG A 48 -3.80 -6.68 16.10
CA ARG A 48 -4.33 -8.03 16.24
C ARG A 48 -4.50 -8.61 14.85
N PRO A 49 -4.17 -9.90 14.64
CA PRO A 49 -4.46 -10.54 13.37
C PRO A 49 -5.97 -10.50 13.11
N PRO A 50 -6.40 -10.51 11.83
CA PRO A 50 -7.81 -10.64 11.48
C PRO A 50 -8.44 -11.86 12.15
N ALA A 51 -9.74 -11.75 12.47
CA ALA A 51 -10.50 -12.83 13.09
C ALA A 51 -10.42 -14.14 12.27
N ALA A 52 -10.68 -15.27 12.92
CA ALA A 52 -10.78 -16.55 12.22
C ALA A 52 -11.88 -16.49 11.16
N GLY A 53 -11.54 -16.86 9.91
CA GLY A 53 -12.46 -16.83 8.78
C GLY A 53 -12.47 -15.53 7.96
N HIS A 54 -11.72 -14.51 8.34
CA HIS A 54 -11.65 -13.26 7.57
C HIS A 54 -10.94 -13.48 6.21
N PRO A 55 -11.47 -13.00 5.07
CA PRO A 55 -10.92 -13.25 3.73
C PRO A 55 -9.46 -12.81 3.53
N GLU A 56 -9.00 -11.72 4.15
CA GLU A 56 -7.58 -11.28 4.07
C GLU A 56 -6.65 -12.01 5.04
N ARG A 57 -7.16 -12.95 5.84
CA ARG A 57 -6.31 -13.74 6.73
C ARG A 57 -5.48 -14.71 5.89
N VAL A 58 -4.21 -14.36 5.70
CA VAL A 58 -3.19 -15.28 5.18
C VAL A 58 -3.21 -16.55 6.03
N ARG A 59 -3.30 -17.72 5.39
CA ARG A 59 -3.28 -19.03 6.03
C ARG A 59 -1.91 -19.69 5.86
N PRO A 60 -0.89 -19.29 6.64
CA PRO A 60 0.44 -19.89 6.56
C PRO A 60 0.44 -21.38 6.93
N ASP A 61 -0.57 -21.83 7.70
CA ASP A 61 -0.74 -23.23 8.08
C ASP A 61 -1.22 -24.12 6.93
N LEU A 62 -1.73 -23.54 5.84
CA LEU A 62 -2.16 -24.29 4.67
C LEU A 62 -0.95 -24.46 3.75
N PRO A 63 -0.51 -25.68 3.44
CA PRO A 63 0.58 -25.86 2.49
C PRO A 63 0.17 -25.32 1.12
N PRO A 64 1.09 -24.65 0.40
CA PRO A 64 0.80 -24.13 -0.92
C PRO A 64 0.46 -25.25 -1.89
N SER A 65 -0.56 -25.01 -2.70
CA SER A 65 -0.95 -25.88 -3.80
C SER A 65 0.20 -26.06 -4.82
N SER A 66 0.09 -27.06 -5.69
CA SER A 66 1.04 -27.23 -6.80
C SER A 66 1.12 -25.98 -7.70
N THR A 67 -0.02 -25.33 -7.94
CA THR A 67 -0.13 -24.09 -8.72
C THR A 67 0.60 -22.93 -8.05
N GLU A 68 0.37 -22.69 -6.76
CA GLU A 68 1.03 -21.61 -6.02
C GLU A 68 2.55 -21.82 -5.96
N ARG A 69 3.01 -23.06 -5.75
CA ARG A 69 4.44 -23.39 -5.81
C ARG A 69 5.05 -23.15 -7.20
N ALA A 70 4.29 -23.36 -8.27
CA ALA A 70 4.76 -23.05 -9.62
C ALA A 70 4.89 -21.53 -9.82
N LEU A 71 3.90 -20.75 -9.40
CA LEU A 71 3.92 -19.29 -9.46
C LEU A 71 5.07 -18.68 -8.63
N TRP A 72 5.31 -19.21 -7.42
CA TRP A 72 6.45 -18.75 -6.61
C TRP A 72 7.78 -18.98 -7.30
N ARG A 73 7.95 -20.12 -7.98
CA ARG A 73 9.18 -20.36 -8.77
C ARG A 73 9.34 -19.33 -9.88
N GLN A 74 8.26 -19.00 -10.59
CA GLN A 74 8.28 -17.97 -11.65
C GLN A 74 8.60 -16.57 -11.10
N LEU A 75 8.08 -16.21 -9.92
CA LEU A 75 8.33 -14.92 -9.28
C LEU A 75 9.75 -14.81 -8.70
N MET A 76 10.33 -15.94 -8.26
CA MET A 76 11.67 -15.99 -7.69
C MET A 76 12.76 -16.17 -8.75
N GLU A 77 12.40 -16.59 -9.97
CA GLU A 77 13.30 -16.46 -11.10
C GLU A 77 13.48 -14.97 -11.42
N PRO A 78 14.72 -14.45 -11.41
CA PRO A 78 14.95 -13.08 -11.84
C PRO A 78 14.40 -12.96 -13.26
N THR A 79 13.49 -12.02 -13.46
CA THR A 79 13.00 -11.65 -14.79
C THR A 79 14.22 -11.16 -15.56
N GLY A 80 14.89 -12.06 -16.27
CA GLY A 80 16.01 -11.73 -17.12
C GLY A 80 15.50 -10.89 -18.26
N ASP A 81 15.70 -9.58 -18.16
CA ASP A 81 15.67 -8.68 -19.32
C ASP A 81 16.65 -9.25 -20.36
N ARG A 82 16.08 -9.69 -21.49
CA ARG A 82 16.80 -9.96 -22.74
C ARG A 82 16.45 -8.89 -23.74
#